data_AF-A0AAU6I4Y9-F1
#
_entry.id   AF-A0AAU6I4Y9-F1
#
_cell.length_a   1.000
_cell.length_b   1.000
_cell.length_c   1.000
_cell.angle_alpha   90.00
_cell.angle_beta   90.00
_cell.angle_gamma   90.00
#
_symmetry.space_group_name_H-M   'P 1'
#
loop_
_entity.id
_entity.type
_entity.pdbx_description
1 polymer ?
#
loop_
_entity_poly.entity_id
_entity_poly.type
_entity_poly.pdbx_seq_one_letter_code
_entity_poly.pdbx_strand_id
1 'polypeptide(L)'
;MTEAERDELVAPQKGPCVICSKAPAVHVDHCHETGRVRGVLCFNCNSAIGKLGDDPDAVRRAAAYLEGSPWKPTLVAPGVYRLPS
;
A
#
# COMPACT_ATOMS: atom_id res chain seq x y z
N MET A 1 19.92 -3.54 7.05
CA MET A 1 19.40 -4.82 6.54
C MET A 1 20.28 -5.27 5.39
N THR A 2 20.88 -6.44 5.51
CA THR A 2 21.67 -7.12 4.48
C THR A 2 20.74 -7.73 3.42
N GLU A 3 21.32 -8.19 2.30
CA GLU A 3 20.55 -8.90 1.27
C GLU A 3 19.98 -10.22 1.80
N ALA A 4 20.73 -10.97 2.62
CA ALA A 4 20.27 -12.20 3.24
C ALA A 4 19.06 -11.98 4.18
N GLU A 5 19.09 -10.93 5.01
CA GLU A 5 17.96 -10.57 5.88
C GLU A 5 16.71 -10.20 5.06
N ARG A 6 16.88 -9.60 3.88
CA ARG A 6 15.78 -9.32 2.96
C ARG A 6 15.22 -10.61 2.36
N ASP A 7 16.09 -11.52 1.94
CA ASP A 7 15.68 -12.77 1.30
C ASP A 7 14.88 -13.66 2.26
N GLU A 8 15.21 -13.66 3.56
CA GLU A 8 14.40 -14.32 4.60
C GLU A 8 12.98 -13.73 4.71
N LEU A 9 12.83 -12.41 4.56
CA LEU A 9 11.53 -11.74 4.53
C LEU A 9 10.74 -12.05 3.26
N VAL A 10 11.43 -12.28 2.12
CA VAL A 10 10.81 -12.61 0.82
C VAL A 10 10.43 -14.09 0.74
N ALA A 11 11.15 -14.99 1.41
CA ALA A 11 10.97 -16.43 1.27
C ALA A 11 9.51 -16.92 1.42
N PRO A 12 8.70 -16.41 2.38
CA PRO A 12 7.28 -16.76 2.49
C PRO A 12 6.42 -16.33 1.28
N GLN A 13 6.85 -15.30 0.54
CA GLN A 13 6.13 -14.73 -0.60
C GLN A 13 6.35 -15.51 -1.91
N LYS A 14 7.26 -16.50 -1.91
CA LYS A 14 7.61 -17.35 -3.06
C LYS A 14 8.14 -16.59 -4.29
N GLY A 15 8.65 -15.37 -4.11
CA GLY A 15 9.28 -14.55 -5.16
C GLY A 15 8.48 -13.33 -5.65
N PRO A 16 7.24 -13.46 -6.14
CA PRO A 16 6.52 -12.32 -6.70
C PRO A 16 5.98 -11.39 -5.62
N CYS A 17 5.73 -10.14 -6.00
CA CYS A 17 5.05 -9.16 -5.17
C CYS A 17 3.66 -9.67 -4.78
N VAL A 18 3.37 -9.65 -3.48
CA VAL A 18 2.09 -10.13 -2.93
C VAL A 18 0.88 -9.25 -3.28
N ILE A 19 1.10 -8.01 -3.73
CA ILE A 19 0.02 -7.11 -4.15
C ILE A 19 -0.38 -7.35 -5.61
N CYS A 20 0.59 -7.31 -6.55
CA CYS A 20 0.26 -7.38 -7.98
C CYS A 20 0.52 -8.73 -8.64
N SER A 21 1.31 -9.60 -8.01
CA SER A 21 1.75 -10.91 -8.53
C SER A 21 2.42 -10.88 -9.91
N LYS A 22 2.88 -9.70 -10.38
CA LYS A 22 3.40 -9.49 -11.74
C LYS A 22 4.90 -9.20 -11.81
N ALA A 23 5.52 -8.85 -10.69
CA ALA A 23 6.92 -8.43 -10.63
C ALA A 23 7.62 -8.98 -9.38
N PRO A 24 8.95 -9.11 -9.39
CA PRO A 24 9.71 -9.53 -8.21
C PRO A 24 9.51 -8.61 -7.00
N ALA A 25 9.41 -9.20 -5.81
CA ALA A 25 9.41 -8.47 -4.56
C ALA A 25 10.86 -8.13 -4.14
N VAL A 26 11.26 -6.87 -4.27
CA VAL A 26 12.65 -6.45 -4.00
C VAL A 26 12.76 -5.23 -3.07
N HIS A 27 11.65 -4.57 -2.74
CA HIS A 27 11.63 -3.40 -1.85
C HIS A 27 10.98 -3.74 -0.52
N VAL A 28 11.69 -3.51 0.59
CA VAL A 28 11.14 -3.73 1.93
C VAL A 28 10.14 -2.64 2.26
N ASP A 29 8.94 -3.08 2.57
CA ASP A 29 7.84 -2.25 3.01
C ASP A 29 7.74 -2.30 4.54
N HIS A 30 7.55 -1.13 5.16
CA HIS A 30 7.48 -1.00 6.61
C HIS A 30 6.50 0.10 7.01
N CYS A 31 5.91 -0.04 8.20
CA CYS A 31 5.05 0.97 8.77
C CYS A 31 5.89 2.18 9.22
N HIS A 32 5.60 3.36 8.68
CA HIS A 32 6.33 4.59 9.01
C HIS A 32 6.10 5.08 10.46
N GLU A 33 5.05 4.63 11.15
CA GLU A 33 4.78 4.98 12.54
C GLU A 33 5.51 4.08 13.54
N THR A 34 5.56 2.78 13.27
CA THR A 34 6.07 1.77 14.22
C THR A 34 7.43 1.20 13.84
N GLY A 35 7.88 1.44 12.60
CA GLY A 35 9.07 0.81 12.01
C GLY A 35 8.89 -0.68 11.69
N ARG A 36 7.72 -1.28 11.98
CA ARG A 36 7.46 -2.70 11.74
C ARG A 36 7.48 -3.01 10.25
N VAL A 37 8.31 -3.96 9.83
CA VAL A 37 8.30 -4.52 8.47
C VAL A 37 6.96 -5.20 8.20
N ARG A 38 6.32 -4.83 7.09
CA ARG A 38 5.06 -5.41 6.61
C ARG A 38 5.32 -6.57 5.63
N GLY A 39 6.37 -6.47 4.83
CA GLY A 39 6.76 -7.47 3.84
C GLY A 39 7.70 -6.89 2.79
N VAL A 40 7.76 -7.54 1.62
CA VAL A 40 8.58 -7.07 0.49
C VAL A 40 7.69 -6.94 -0.75
N LEU A 41 7.78 -5.80 -1.43
CA LEU A 41 6.93 -5.46 -2.58
C LEU A 41 7.79 -5.19 -3.82
N CYS A 42 7.16 -5.13 -4.99
CA CYS A 42 7.82 -4.55 -6.15
C CYS A 42 7.86 -3.02 -6.02
N PHE A 43 8.74 -2.37 -6.78
CA PHE A 43 8.92 -0.92 -6.76
C PHE A 43 7.60 -0.15 -6.94
N ASN A 44 6.77 -0.58 -7.89
CA ASN A 44 5.52 0.10 -8.24
C ASN A 44 4.47 -0.03 -7.13
N CYS A 45 4.30 -1.23 -6.56
CA CYS A 45 3.33 -1.43 -5.47
C CYS A 45 3.75 -0.70 -4.20
N ASN A 46 5.05 -0.76 -3.83
CA ASN A 46 5.59 -0.03 -2.69
C ASN A 46 5.39 1.49 -2.86
N SER A 47 5.69 2.02 -4.05
CA SER A 47 5.50 3.44 -4.35
C SER A 47 4.03 3.83 -4.37
N ALA A 48 3.14 2.96 -4.84
CA ALA A 48 1.71 3.25 -4.91
C ALA A 48 1.09 3.43 -3.52
N ILE A 49 1.39 2.54 -2.57
CA ILE A 49 0.87 2.66 -1.20
C ILE A 49 1.45 3.90 -0.48
N GLY A 50 2.74 4.19 -0.65
CA GLY A 50 3.35 5.40 -0.10
C GLY A 50 2.78 6.69 -0.70
N LYS A 51 2.45 6.70 -2.00
CA LYS A 51 1.76 7.83 -2.67
C LYS A 51 0.33 8.03 -2.19
N LEU A 52 -0.30 6.99 -1.66
CA LEU A 52 -1.60 7.06 -0.99
C LEU A 52 -1.47 7.33 0.51
N GLY A 53 -0.28 7.68 0.99
CA GLY A 53 -0.01 8.08 2.36
C GLY A 53 0.04 6.93 3.36
N ASP A 54 0.28 5.70 2.91
CA ASP A 54 0.22 4.49 3.73
C ASP A 54 -1.12 4.30 4.47
N ASP A 55 -2.18 4.95 3.97
CA ASP A 55 -3.55 4.91 4.49
C ASP A 55 -4.34 3.76 3.84
N PRO A 56 -4.69 2.70 4.57
CA PRO A 56 -5.51 1.61 4.05
C PRO A 56 -6.86 2.08 3.48
N ASP A 57 -7.45 3.14 4.04
CA ASP A 57 -8.71 3.67 3.54
C ASP A 57 -8.51 4.40 2.21
N ALA A 58 -7.38 5.09 1.99
CA ALA A 58 -7.03 5.63 0.68
C ALA A 58 -6.89 4.53 -0.38
N VAL A 59 -6.26 3.41 -0.03
CA VAL A 59 -6.13 2.26 -0.92
C VAL A 59 -7.50 1.65 -1.26
N ARG A 60 -8.39 1.50 -0.28
CA ARG A 60 -9.78 1.04 -0.51
C ARG A 60 -10.55 2.00 -1.41
N ARG A 61 -10.41 3.31 -1.22
CA ARG A 61 -11.01 4.33 -2.08
C ARG A 61 -10.49 4.23 -3.52
N ALA A 62 -9.19 3.98 -3.71
CA ALA A 62 -8.60 3.78 -5.03
C ALA A 62 -9.15 2.51 -5.73
N ALA A 63 -9.30 1.40 -4.99
CA ALA A 63 -9.94 0.19 -5.51
C ALA A 63 -11.39 0.46 -5.94
N ALA A 64 -12.19 1.08 -5.05
CA ALA A 64 -13.58 1.42 -5.35
C ALA A 64 -13.71 2.38 -6.56
N TYR A 65 -12.79 3.31 -6.74
CA TYR A 65 -12.74 4.18 -7.92
C TYR A 65 -12.55 3.38 -9.22
N LEU A 66 -11.62 2.41 -9.23
CA LEU A 66 -11.39 1.53 -10.40
C LEU A 66 -12.61 0.65 -10.70
N GLU A 67 -13.37 0.26 -9.68
CA GLU A 67 -14.60 -0.54 -9.79
C GLU A 67 -15.83 0.29 -10.19
N GLY A 68 -15.66 1.60 -10.46
CA GLY A 68 -16.77 2.48 -10.85
C GLY A 68 -17.68 2.90 -9.69
N SER A 69 -17.24 2.69 -8.44
CA SER A 69 -17.93 3.10 -7.22
C SER A 69 -17.14 4.21 -6.48
N PRO A 70 -16.99 5.41 -7.08
CA PRO A 70 -16.20 6.47 -6.47
C PRO A 70 -16.87 6.95 -5.18
N TRP A 71 -16.07 7.05 -4.11
CA TRP A 71 -16.50 7.68 -2.87
C TRP A 71 -16.78 9.16 -3.13
N LYS A 72 -17.96 9.63 -2.69
CA LYS A 72 -18.38 11.02 -2.84
C LYS A 72 -18.24 11.75 -1.51
N PRO A 73 -17.12 12.44 -1.25
CA PRO A 73 -16.96 13.19 -0.01
C PRO A 73 -17.96 14.35 0.07
N THR A 74 -18.44 14.64 1.28
CA THR A 74 -19.26 15.82 1.57
C THR A 74 -18.38 16.90 2.21
N LEU A 75 -18.40 18.12 1.66
CA LEU A 75 -17.73 19.27 2.26
C LEU A 75 -18.51 19.69 3.52
N VAL A 76 -17.87 19.63 4.69
CA VAL A 76 -18.49 20.00 5.98
C VAL A 76 -17.98 21.31 6.56
N ALA A 77 -16.79 21.74 6.13
CA ALA A 77 -16.20 23.06 6.39
C ALA A 77 -15.15 23.35 5.31
N PRO A 78 -14.66 24.59 5.13
CA PRO A 78 -13.60 24.90 4.17
C PRO A 78 -12.38 23.98 4.35
N GLY A 79 -12.10 23.14 3.34
CA GLY A 79 -11.01 22.17 3.36
C GLY A 79 -11.27 20.88 4.16
N VAL A 80 -12.45 20.72 4.77
CA VAL A 80 -12.80 19.54 5.57
C VAL A 80 -13.86 18.73 4.85
N TYR A 81 -13.50 17.49 4.50
CA TYR A 81 -14.36 16.54 3.81
C TYR A 81 -14.72 15.38 4.73
N ARG A 82 -15.98 14.97 4.72
CA ARG A 82 -16.45 13.75 5.39
C ARG A 82 -16.76 12.69 4.33
N LEU A 83 -16.22 11.49 4.52
CA LEU A 83 -16.57 10.34 3.68
C LEU A 83 -17.98 9.85 4.05
N PRO A 84 -18.78 9.38 3.08
CA PRO A 84 -20.04 8.72 3.38
C PRO A 84 -19.81 7.50 4.29
N SER A 85 -20.74 7.22 5.18
CA SER A 85 -20.71 6.05 6.08
C SER A 85 -20.92 4.74 5.33
#